data_AF-C6LC31-F1
#
_entry.id   AF-C6LC31-F1
#
_cell.length_a   1.000
_cell.length_b   1.000
_cell.length_c   1.000
_cell.angle_alpha   90.00
_cell.angle_beta   90.00
_cell.angle_gamma   90.00
#
_symmetry.space_group_name_H-M   'P 1'
#
loop_
_entity.id
_entity.type
_entity.pdbx_description
1 polymer ?
#
loop_
_entity_poly.entity_id
_entity_poly.type
_entity_poly.pdbx_seq_one_letter_code
_entity_poly.pdbx_strand_id
1 'polypeptide(L)'
;MAGKSKNLVGQRFGHLTVLEKTPERFCGYVVWRCRCDCGQETLANTKYLQRGTATDCGCISKNSSRGRNTAADLTGQQFGHLTVQSRAESRRGHMYWNCLCDCGNTKIVSSNSLKSGRATSCGCENLWMHHMKDDLAGQRFGRLVALAPTKEKSKKSSVYWHCRCDCGKEVEVTRDALLSGAQKSCGCLRREVQDGIRDRLTRVDGTCIEWLEKRKYRCDNTSGFRGVNRTARGGYRVNIGFKGRRFYLGRYKTFDEAVQARLEAEEMIHGGFVKSYRQWNEKAQADAEWAEQNPLVFEVVKEKDGLHVVSSV
;
A
#
# COMPACT_ATOMS: atom_id res chain seq x y z
N MET A 1 -57.91 -34.01 20.01
CA MET A 1 -57.16 -34.75 18.97
C MET A 1 -55.69 -34.37 19.05
N ALA A 2 -54.82 -35.36 19.26
CA ALA A 2 -53.39 -35.19 19.51
C ALA A 2 -52.65 -34.69 18.26
N GLY A 3 -52.28 -33.41 18.24
CA GLY A 3 -51.46 -32.82 17.18
C GLY A 3 -50.01 -33.27 17.29
N LYS A 4 -49.53 -34.01 16.29
CA LYS A 4 -48.15 -34.52 16.14
C LYS A 4 -47.10 -33.49 16.59
N SER A 5 -46.38 -33.81 17.65
CA SER A 5 -45.20 -33.07 18.12
C SER A 5 -44.08 -33.16 17.08
N LYS A 6 -43.95 -32.15 16.21
CA LYS A 6 -42.79 -32.04 15.30
C LYS A 6 -41.50 -31.98 16.12
N ASN A 7 -40.56 -32.88 15.84
CA ASN A 7 -39.22 -32.85 16.41
C ASN A 7 -38.38 -31.80 15.66
N LEU A 8 -37.80 -30.84 16.41
CA LEU A 8 -37.03 -29.74 15.84
C LEU A 8 -35.51 -29.87 16.11
N VAL A 9 -35.05 -30.96 16.73
CA VAL A 9 -33.63 -31.21 17.02
C VAL A 9 -32.80 -31.17 15.73
N GLY A 10 -31.68 -30.45 15.76
CA GLY A 10 -30.75 -30.27 14.65
C GLY A 10 -31.15 -29.19 13.64
N GLN A 11 -32.34 -28.60 13.75
CA GLN A 11 -32.77 -27.54 12.85
C GLN A 11 -32.22 -26.17 13.30
N ARG A 12 -31.89 -25.33 12.30
CA ARG A 12 -31.34 -23.99 12.51
C ARG A 12 -32.38 -22.91 12.21
N PHE A 13 -32.56 -21.99 13.15
CA PHE A 13 -33.48 -20.86 13.09
C PHE A 13 -32.69 -19.56 13.34
N GLY A 14 -32.34 -18.86 12.27
CA GLY A 14 -31.39 -17.74 12.34
C GLY A 14 -30.01 -18.20 12.80
N HIS A 15 -29.54 -17.65 13.92
CA HIS A 15 -28.30 -17.99 14.58
C HIS A 15 -28.45 -19.06 15.67
N LEU A 16 -29.63 -19.67 15.83
CA LEU A 16 -29.89 -20.70 16.84
C LEU A 16 -30.01 -22.08 16.21
N THR A 17 -29.32 -23.07 16.78
CA THR A 17 -29.43 -24.49 16.43
C THR A 17 -30.06 -25.26 17.59
N VAL A 18 -31.14 -25.99 17.32
CA VAL A 18 -31.86 -26.73 18.36
C VAL A 18 -31.06 -27.99 18.74
N LEU A 19 -30.72 -28.11 20.03
CA LEU A 19 -29.96 -29.24 20.56
C LEU A 19 -30.88 -30.36 21.07
N GLU A 20 -31.81 -30.03 21.97
CA GLU A 20 -32.62 -31.04 22.63
C GLU A 20 -34.00 -30.52 23.08
N LYS A 21 -34.93 -31.47 23.26
CA LYS A 21 -36.28 -31.21 23.75
C LYS A 21 -36.26 -31.14 25.28
N THR A 22 -36.81 -30.08 25.86
CA THR A 22 -36.97 -30.00 27.31
C THR A 22 -38.33 -30.54 27.75
N PRO A 23 -38.48 -30.99 29.01
CA PRO A 23 -39.79 -31.38 29.55
C PRO A 23 -40.71 -30.17 29.78
N GLU A 24 -40.17 -28.96 29.73
CA GLU A 24 -40.88 -27.71 30.00
C GLU A 24 -41.79 -27.29 28.84
N ARG A 25 -42.96 -26.77 29.21
CA ARG A 25 -43.92 -26.20 28.27
C ARG A 25 -44.26 -24.78 28.67
N PHE A 26 -44.22 -23.88 27.70
CA PHE A 26 -44.56 -22.48 27.89
C PHE A 26 -45.69 -22.10 26.95
N CYS A 27 -46.79 -21.57 27.50
CA CYS A 27 -48.02 -21.25 26.77
C CYS A 27 -48.53 -22.40 25.87
N GLY A 28 -48.46 -23.65 26.35
CA GLY A 28 -48.92 -24.84 25.62
C GLY A 28 -47.96 -25.36 24.54
N TYR A 29 -46.82 -24.70 24.30
CA TYR A 29 -45.79 -25.13 23.34
C TYR A 29 -44.58 -25.73 24.04
N VAL A 30 -43.95 -26.72 23.39
CA VAL A 30 -42.72 -27.36 23.87
C VAL A 30 -41.56 -26.36 23.83
N VAL A 31 -40.78 -26.31 24.91
CA VAL A 31 -39.55 -25.52 25.00
C VAL A 31 -38.35 -26.38 24.58
N TRP A 32 -37.44 -25.80 23.80
CA TRP A 32 -36.27 -26.47 23.27
C TRP A 32 -35.00 -25.75 23.72
N ARG A 33 -33.97 -26.52 24.04
CA ARG A 33 -32.64 -25.99 24.30
C ARG A 33 -31.92 -25.79 22.98
N CYS A 34 -31.43 -24.57 22.76
CA CYS A 34 -30.81 -24.15 21.51
C CYS A 34 -29.43 -23.56 21.78
N ARG A 35 -28.47 -23.84 20.90
CA ARG A 35 -27.14 -23.22 20.93
C ARG A 35 -27.07 -22.13 19.88
N CYS A 36 -26.61 -20.95 20.27
CA CYS A 36 -26.40 -19.85 19.36
C CYS A 36 -24.99 -19.86 18.76
N ASP A 37 -24.82 -19.27 17.58
CA ASP A 37 -23.51 -19.03 16.95
C ASP A 37 -22.56 -18.25 17.89
N CYS A 38 -23.12 -17.46 18.84
CA CYS A 38 -22.41 -16.76 19.90
C CYS A 38 -21.72 -17.71 20.92
N GLY A 39 -21.96 -19.01 20.82
CA GLY A 39 -21.47 -20.05 21.74
C GLY A 39 -22.38 -20.28 22.94
N GLN A 40 -23.30 -19.35 23.24
CA GLN A 40 -24.19 -19.43 24.40
C GLN A 40 -25.47 -20.21 24.12
N GLU A 41 -25.93 -20.96 25.13
CA GLU A 41 -27.18 -21.72 25.07
C GLU A 41 -28.37 -20.89 25.57
N THR A 42 -29.52 -21.08 24.92
CA THR A 42 -30.77 -20.39 25.26
C THR A 42 -31.97 -21.32 25.09
N LEU A 43 -33.07 -21.02 25.76
CA LEU A 43 -34.31 -21.77 25.67
C LEU A 43 -35.30 -21.03 24.77
N ALA A 44 -35.84 -21.72 23.77
CA ALA A 44 -36.83 -21.16 22.85
C ALA A 44 -37.97 -22.14 22.61
N ASN A 45 -39.21 -21.66 22.60
CA ASN A 45 -40.37 -22.52 22.37
C ASN A 45 -40.64 -22.73 20.86
N THR A 46 -41.35 -23.82 20.54
CA THR A 46 -41.69 -24.21 19.16
C THR A 46 -42.29 -23.06 18.35
N LYS A 47 -43.17 -22.26 18.97
CA LYS A 47 -43.88 -21.15 18.31
C LYS A 47 -42.93 -20.02 17.92
N TYR A 48 -41.98 -19.67 18.77
CA TYR A 48 -41.03 -18.56 18.53
C TYR A 48 -39.92 -18.93 17.54
N LEU A 49 -39.49 -20.20 17.54
CA LEU A 49 -38.54 -20.71 16.54
C LEU A 49 -39.18 -20.72 15.14
N GLN A 50 -40.39 -21.27 15.01
CA GLN A 50 -41.06 -21.36 13.71
C GLN A 50 -41.50 -20.00 13.14
N ARG A 51 -41.88 -19.04 14.00
CA ARG A 51 -42.23 -17.68 13.57
C ARG A 51 -41.03 -16.75 13.37
N GLY A 52 -39.81 -17.23 13.63
CA GLY A 52 -38.59 -16.41 13.50
C GLY A 52 -38.53 -15.24 14.49
N THR A 53 -39.21 -15.35 15.64
CA THR A 53 -39.17 -14.32 16.70
C THR A 53 -37.96 -14.52 17.61
N ALA A 54 -37.52 -15.77 17.79
CA ALA A 54 -36.27 -16.13 18.46
C ALA A 54 -35.24 -16.51 17.39
N THR A 55 -34.30 -15.61 17.11
CA THR A 55 -33.29 -15.79 16.05
C THR A 55 -31.86 -15.85 16.58
N ASP A 56 -31.63 -15.50 17.84
CA ASP A 56 -30.31 -15.42 18.47
C ASP A 56 -30.44 -15.48 20.00
N CYS A 57 -29.30 -15.59 20.70
CA CYS A 57 -29.22 -15.68 22.16
C CYS A 57 -29.57 -14.36 22.89
N GLY A 58 -30.01 -13.31 22.17
CA GLY A 58 -30.13 -11.94 22.67
C GLY A 58 -28.83 -11.12 22.50
N CYS A 59 -27.84 -11.68 21.80
CA CYS A 59 -26.56 -11.03 21.51
C CYS A 59 -26.66 -9.99 20.39
N ILE A 60 -27.72 -10.02 19.59
CA ILE A 60 -27.92 -9.06 18.50
C ILE A 60 -29.02 -8.08 18.93
N SER A 61 -28.64 -6.90 19.42
CA SER A 61 -29.59 -5.88 19.83
C SER A 61 -30.35 -5.33 18.62
N LYS A 62 -31.63 -5.70 18.45
CA LYS A 62 -32.54 -5.00 17.53
C LYS A 62 -32.89 -3.63 18.13
N ASN A 63 -32.58 -2.59 17.39
CA ASN A 63 -32.60 -1.21 17.87
C ASN A 63 -33.96 -0.73 18.42
N SER A 64 -33.82 0.11 19.44
CA SER A 64 -34.67 1.24 19.85
C SER A 64 -35.98 1.02 20.63
N SER A 65 -35.94 1.57 21.85
CA SER A 65 -36.95 2.41 22.51
C SER A 65 -38.13 1.75 23.25
N ARG A 66 -37.98 1.69 24.58
CA ARG A 66 -38.86 2.24 25.66
C ARG A 66 -38.75 1.36 26.90
N GLY A 67 -38.06 1.85 27.93
CA GLY A 67 -38.03 1.18 29.23
C GLY A 67 -37.04 1.84 30.16
N ARG A 68 -37.52 2.26 31.34
CA ARG A 68 -36.82 3.10 32.32
C ARG A 68 -35.48 2.49 32.74
N ASN A 69 -34.48 3.35 32.86
CA ASN A 69 -33.16 3.05 33.42
C ASN A 69 -33.28 2.56 34.87
N THR A 70 -33.32 1.24 35.06
CA THR A 70 -32.66 0.66 36.23
C THR A 70 -31.21 0.54 35.84
N ALA A 71 -30.43 1.56 36.18
CA ALA A 71 -29.04 1.63 35.81
C ALA A 71 -28.26 0.53 36.52
N ALA A 72 -27.91 -0.52 35.77
CA ALA A 72 -27.02 -1.56 36.24
C ALA A 72 -25.73 -0.95 36.80
N ASP A 73 -25.36 -1.36 38.01
CA ASP A 73 -24.07 -1.05 38.62
C ASP A 73 -22.97 -1.74 37.80
N LEU A 74 -21.98 -0.95 37.39
CA LEU A 74 -20.87 -1.41 36.56
C LEU A 74 -19.58 -1.55 37.36
N THR A 75 -19.61 -1.34 38.68
CA THR A 75 -18.44 -1.44 39.56
C THR A 75 -17.78 -2.81 39.45
N GLY A 76 -16.46 -2.83 39.26
CA GLY A 76 -15.66 -4.05 39.09
C GLY A 76 -15.69 -4.67 37.68
N GLN A 77 -16.51 -4.16 36.76
CA GLN A 77 -16.54 -4.67 35.39
C GLN A 77 -15.40 -4.10 34.54
N GLN A 78 -14.84 -4.95 33.68
CA GLN A 78 -13.77 -4.60 32.76
C GLN A 78 -14.33 -4.40 31.34
N PHE A 79 -14.01 -3.25 30.75
CA PHE A 79 -14.35 -2.86 29.39
C PHE A 79 -13.07 -2.57 28.62
N GLY A 80 -12.54 -3.57 27.91
CA GLY A 80 -11.21 -3.49 27.30
C GLY A 80 -10.11 -3.41 28.36
N HIS A 81 -9.31 -2.34 28.31
CA HIS A 81 -8.25 -2.02 29.27
C HIS A 81 -8.73 -1.16 30.45
N LEU A 82 -10.04 -0.91 30.58
CA LEU A 82 -10.63 -0.09 31.64
C LEU A 82 -11.40 -0.94 32.64
N THR A 83 -11.04 -0.83 33.91
CA THR A 83 -11.74 -1.44 35.05
C THR A 83 -12.49 -0.36 35.81
N VAL A 84 -13.81 -0.52 35.96
CA VAL A 84 -14.65 0.45 36.68
C VAL A 84 -14.40 0.35 38.19
N GLN A 85 -13.95 1.43 38.82
CA GLN A 85 -13.66 1.48 40.26
C GLN A 85 -14.80 2.06 41.08
N SER A 86 -15.38 3.18 40.66
CA SER A 86 -16.41 3.85 41.45
C SER A 86 -17.30 4.74 40.59
N ARG A 87 -18.46 5.10 41.13
CA ARG A 87 -19.40 6.01 40.47
C ARG A 87 -18.87 7.45 40.53
N ALA A 88 -18.91 8.15 39.40
CA ALA A 88 -18.56 9.57 39.29
C ALA A 88 -19.82 10.45 39.28
N GLU A 89 -19.64 11.77 39.40
CA GLU A 89 -20.73 12.73 39.36
C GLU A 89 -21.54 12.62 38.08
N SER A 90 -22.86 12.63 38.21
CA SER A 90 -23.76 12.55 37.07
C SER A 90 -23.84 13.93 36.41
N ARG A 91 -23.59 14.00 35.10
CA ARG A 91 -23.62 15.26 34.34
C ARG A 91 -24.68 15.17 33.25
N ARG A 92 -25.57 16.18 33.19
CA ARG A 92 -26.65 16.27 32.18
C ARG A 92 -27.50 15.00 32.09
N GLY A 93 -27.86 14.39 33.22
CA GLY A 93 -28.68 13.18 33.28
C GLY A 93 -27.98 11.89 32.82
N HIS A 94 -26.69 11.95 32.48
CA HIS A 94 -25.88 10.77 32.15
C HIS A 94 -25.03 10.36 33.36
N MET A 95 -24.94 9.04 33.55
CA MET A 95 -24.14 8.44 34.61
C MET A 95 -22.71 8.24 34.14
N TYR A 96 -21.76 8.62 34.98
CA TYR A 96 -20.32 8.52 34.73
C TYR A 96 -19.67 7.61 35.77
N TRP A 97 -18.56 7.01 35.37
CA TRP A 97 -17.78 6.07 36.17
C TRP A 97 -16.32 6.47 36.16
N ASN A 98 -15.68 6.38 37.31
CA ASN A 98 -14.23 6.43 37.44
C ASN A 98 -13.68 5.06 37.04
N CYS A 99 -12.95 5.01 35.94
CA CYS A 99 -12.31 3.79 35.47
C CYS A 99 -10.80 3.88 35.68
N LEU A 100 -10.20 2.86 36.27
CA LEU A 100 -8.76 2.66 36.26
C LEU A 100 -8.40 1.88 35.01
N CYS A 101 -7.36 2.30 34.31
CA CYS A 101 -6.85 1.57 33.18
C CYS A 101 -5.65 0.71 33.57
N ASP A 102 -5.38 -0.35 32.82
CA ASP A 102 -4.13 -1.12 32.91
C ASP A 102 -2.89 -0.22 32.83
N CYS A 103 -3.05 0.95 32.18
CA CYS A 103 -2.05 2.02 32.06
C CYS A 103 -1.72 2.74 33.38
N GLY A 104 -2.41 2.44 34.49
CA GLY A 104 -2.30 3.14 35.76
C GLY A 104 -3.01 4.50 35.82
N ASN A 105 -3.47 5.06 34.67
CA ASN A 105 -4.24 6.29 34.67
C ASN A 105 -5.73 6.03 34.91
N THR A 106 -6.38 7.02 35.53
CA THR A 106 -7.83 7.05 35.73
C THR A 106 -8.53 7.87 34.66
N LYS A 107 -9.68 7.39 34.15
CA LYS A 107 -10.50 8.09 33.16
C LYS A 107 -11.97 8.07 33.57
N ILE A 108 -12.64 9.22 33.49
CA ILE A 108 -14.07 9.33 33.75
C ILE A 108 -14.83 9.04 32.44
N VAL A 109 -15.65 7.98 32.43
CA VAL A 109 -16.33 7.50 31.22
C VAL A 109 -17.82 7.34 31.49
N SER A 110 -18.66 7.68 30.49
CA SER A 110 -20.11 7.50 30.60
C SER A 110 -20.52 6.03 30.51
N SER A 111 -21.60 5.64 31.19
CA SER A 111 -22.18 4.28 31.09
C SER A 111 -22.45 3.84 29.65
N ASN A 112 -22.89 4.78 28.80
CA ASN A 112 -23.20 4.51 27.41
C ASN A 112 -21.93 4.22 26.61
N SER A 113 -20.83 4.93 26.87
CA SER A 113 -19.56 4.74 26.18
C SER A 113 -18.89 3.42 26.54
N LEU A 114 -19.02 2.96 27.79
CA LEU A 114 -18.55 1.64 28.23
C LEU A 114 -19.36 0.52 27.58
N LYS A 115 -20.70 0.59 27.69
CA LYS A 115 -21.61 -0.44 27.15
C LYS A 115 -21.59 -0.53 25.63
N SER A 116 -21.38 0.60 24.93
CA SER A 116 -21.29 0.62 23.46
C SER A 116 -19.89 0.29 22.93
N GLY A 117 -18.91 0.04 23.79
CA GLY A 117 -17.54 -0.27 23.38
C GLY A 117 -16.77 0.90 22.76
N ARG A 118 -17.28 2.15 22.83
CA ARG A 118 -16.57 3.33 22.33
C ARG A 118 -15.43 3.77 23.24
N ALA A 119 -15.43 3.34 24.49
CA ALA A 119 -14.41 3.66 25.47
C ALA A 119 -13.89 2.37 26.10
N THR A 120 -12.82 1.84 25.51
CA THR A 120 -12.12 0.62 25.95
C THR A 120 -10.74 0.88 26.53
N SER A 121 -10.22 2.13 26.48
CA SER A 121 -8.91 2.47 27.05
C SER A 121 -8.84 3.92 27.56
N CYS A 122 -7.82 4.20 28.40
CA CYS A 122 -7.57 5.54 28.93
C CYS A 122 -7.16 6.54 27.82
N GLY A 123 -6.93 6.08 26.58
CA GLY A 123 -6.23 6.81 25.53
C GLY A 123 -4.72 6.57 25.55
N CYS A 124 -4.23 5.70 26.43
CA CYS A 124 -2.82 5.28 26.55
C CYS A 124 -2.29 4.50 25.35
N GLU A 125 -3.14 4.04 24.44
CA GLU A 125 -2.71 3.44 23.17
C GLU A 125 -1.81 4.39 22.36
N ASN A 126 -1.90 5.71 22.63
CA ASN A 126 -1.02 6.73 22.05
C ASN A 126 0.03 7.31 23.03
N LEU A 127 0.15 6.87 24.28
CA LEU A 127 1.14 7.44 25.23
C LEU A 127 2.19 6.42 25.69
N TRP A 128 1.82 5.15 25.84
CA TRP A 128 2.77 4.08 26.14
C TRP A 128 3.58 3.65 24.92
N MET A 129 3.04 3.92 23.73
CA MET A 129 3.72 3.67 22.45
C MET A 129 4.52 4.87 21.93
N HIS A 130 4.34 6.08 22.50
CA HIS A 130 5.12 7.27 22.11
C HIS A 130 6.45 7.36 22.84
N HIS A 131 6.48 7.10 24.15
CA HIS A 131 7.72 7.16 24.93
C HIS A 131 8.77 6.11 24.52
N MET A 132 8.36 4.95 24.01
CA MET A 132 9.27 3.89 23.54
C MET A 132 9.61 4.00 22.04
N LYS A 133 8.87 4.81 21.27
CA LYS A 133 9.15 5.10 19.84
C LYS A 133 10.09 6.28 19.65
N ASP A 134 10.38 7.05 20.69
CA ASP A 134 11.18 8.28 20.60
C ASP A 134 12.68 8.03 20.67
N ASP A 135 13.13 6.91 21.22
CA ASP A 135 14.55 6.54 21.21
C ASP A 135 14.85 5.51 20.11
N LEU A 136 15.41 5.99 19.00
CA LEU A 136 15.89 5.17 17.91
C LEU A 136 17.34 4.71 18.11
N ALA A 137 18.00 5.06 19.22
CA ALA A 137 19.40 4.67 19.45
C ALA A 137 19.57 3.15 19.41
N GLY A 138 20.60 2.70 18.70
CA GLY A 138 20.90 1.28 18.47
C GLY A 138 20.00 0.58 17.44
N GLN A 139 18.94 1.21 16.96
CA GLN A 139 18.03 0.59 16.00
C GLN A 139 18.60 0.62 14.57
N ARG A 140 18.36 -0.45 13.82
CA ARG A 140 18.84 -0.62 12.44
C ARG A 140 17.71 -0.37 11.43
N PHE A 141 17.98 0.49 10.48
CA PHE A 141 17.11 0.87 9.36
C PHE A 141 17.81 0.56 8.03
N GLY A 142 17.67 -0.68 7.57
CA GLY A 142 18.43 -1.18 6.43
C GLY A 142 19.93 -1.25 6.74
N ARG A 143 20.73 -0.41 6.08
CA ARG A 143 22.17 -0.29 6.31
C ARG A 143 22.56 0.79 7.31
N LEU A 144 21.60 1.55 7.82
CA LEU A 144 21.84 2.60 8.81
C LEU A 144 21.58 2.08 10.21
N VAL A 145 22.45 2.41 11.16
CA VAL A 145 22.22 2.24 12.59
C VAL A 145 22.13 3.61 13.22
N ALA A 146 21.01 3.91 13.87
CA ALA A 146 20.82 5.17 14.58
C ALA A 146 21.66 5.18 15.86
N LEU A 147 22.47 6.22 16.05
CA LEU A 147 23.37 6.38 17.18
C LEU A 147 22.79 7.31 18.24
N ALA A 148 22.41 8.53 17.83
CA ALA A 148 21.89 9.54 18.76
C ALA A 148 20.96 10.54 18.05
N PRO A 149 19.98 11.12 18.76
CA PRO A 149 19.19 12.24 18.24
C PRO A 149 20.02 13.52 18.26
N THR A 150 19.84 14.38 17.26
CA THR A 150 20.42 15.71 17.23
C THR A 150 19.42 16.75 17.74
N LYS A 151 19.90 17.97 18.00
CA LYS A 151 19.05 19.09 18.44
C LYS A 151 18.23 19.71 17.30
N GLU A 152 18.58 19.38 16.06
CA GLU A 152 17.98 19.97 14.87
C GLU A 152 16.67 19.29 14.49
N LYS A 153 15.73 20.10 13.98
CA LYS A 153 14.42 19.64 13.51
C LYS A 153 14.20 20.12 12.09
N SER A 154 13.58 19.26 11.30
CA SER A 154 13.09 19.62 9.97
C SER A 154 11.91 20.60 10.04
N LYS A 155 11.55 21.19 8.90
CA LYS A 155 10.37 22.06 8.74
C LYS A 155 9.05 21.39 9.19
N LYS A 156 9.00 20.06 9.24
CA LYS A 156 7.84 19.26 9.70
C LYS A 156 7.96 18.83 11.16
N SER A 157 8.84 19.45 11.95
CA SER A 157 9.11 19.10 13.36
C SER A 157 9.67 17.69 13.59
N SER A 158 10.14 17.00 12.54
CA SER A 158 10.83 15.71 12.69
C SER A 158 12.29 15.93 13.11
N VAL A 159 12.74 15.22 14.14
CA VAL A 159 14.09 15.30 14.72
C VAL A 159 15.09 14.58 13.82
N TYR A 160 16.29 15.16 13.65
CA TYR A 160 17.39 14.49 12.96
C TYR A 160 18.10 13.50 13.89
N TRP A 161 18.59 12.41 13.32
CA TRP A 161 19.30 11.34 13.99
C TRP A 161 20.65 11.13 13.32
N HIS A 162 21.70 11.16 14.13
CA HIS A 162 23.03 10.75 13.72
C HIS A 162 23.05 9.25 13.50
N CYS A 163 23.34 8.82 12.28
CA CYS A 163 23.30 7.42 11.89
C CYS A 163 24.62 6.99 11.27
N ARG A 164 25.09 5.78 11.60
CA ARG A 164 26.25 5.16 10.95
C ARG A 164 25.78 4.14 9.91
N CYS A 165 26.27 4.25 8.69
CA CYS A 165 26.01 3.29 7.64
C CYS A 165 26.98 2.11 7.71
N ASP A 166 26.58 0.92 7.25
CA ASP A 166 27.45 -0.26 7.12
C ASP A 166 28.70 0.00 6.25
N CYS A 167 28.66 0.97 5.31
CA CYS A 167 29.83 1.39 4.54
C CYS A 167 30.82 2.28 5.32
N GLY A 168 30.58 2.51 6.61
CA GLY A 168 31.40 3.33 7.50
C GLY A 168 31.06 4.82 7.50
N LYS A 169 30.29 5.32 6.52
CA LYS A 169 29.91 6.74 6.46
C LYS A 169 28.81 7.08 7.47
N GLU A 170 28.99 8.19 8.17
CA GLU A 170 28.00 8.77 9.07
C GLU A 170 27.14 9.83 8.36
N VAL A 171 25.84 9.85 8.66
CA VAL A 171 24.86 10.73 8.03
C VAL A 171 23.77 11.12 9.04
N GLU A 172 23.26 12.33 8.89
CA GLU A 172 22.09 12.80 9.63
C GLU A 172 20.81 12.51 8.83
N VAL A 173 19.86 11.85 9.47
CA VAL A 173 18.61 11.40 8.83
C VAL A 173 17.44 11.79 9.70
N THR A 174 16.35 12.27 9.11
CA THR A 174 15.15 12.56 9.90
C THR A 174 14.53 11.27 10.43
N ARG A 175 13.97 11.33 11.64
CA ARG A 175 13.21 10.23 12.27
C ARG A 175 12.17 9.66 11.31
N ASP A 176 11.42 10.53 10.65
CA ASP A 176 10.35 10.13 9.72
C ASP A 176 10.92 9.34 8.53
N ALA A 177 12.09 9.71 8.01
CA ALA A 177 12.72 9.03 6.89
C ALA A 177 13.28 7.64 7.28
N LEU A 178 13.72 7.47 8.53
CA LEU A 178 14.11 6.17 9.08
C LEU A 178 12.88 5.26 9.23
N LEU A 179 11.82 5.76 9.87
CA LEU A 179 10.60 4.97 10.14
C LEU A 179 9.81 4.63 8.88
N SER A 180 9.70 5.56 7.93
CA SER A 180 9.05 5.31 6.64
C SER A 180 9.88 4.43 5.70
N GLY A 181 11.16 4.20 6.02
CA GLY A 181 12.10 3.49 5.15
C GLY A 181 12.47 4.26 3.89
N ALA A 182 12.23 5.59 3.84
CA ALA A 182 12.65 6.44 2.74
C ALA A 182 14.18 6.52 2.61
N GLN A 183 14.89 6.45 3.75
CA GLN A 183 16.36 6.48 3.78
C GLN A 183 16.92 5.25 4.51
N LYS A 184 17.43 4.30 3.72
CA LYS A 184 17.94 2.99 4.20
C LYS A 184 19.47 2.89 4.20
N SER A 185 20.16 3.91 3.68
CA SER A 185 21.62 3.96 3.57
C SER A 185 22.07 5.42 3.47
N CYS A 186 23.37 5.68 3.59
CA CYS A 186 23.96 6.99 3.31
C CYS A 186 23.97 7.37 1.80
N GLY A 187 23.25 6.62 0.96
CA GLY A 187 23.30 6.70 -0.50
C GLY A 187 24.27 5.72 -1.16
N CYS A 188 25.02 4.91 -0.40
CA CYS A 188 25.90 3.87 -0.95
C CYS A 188 25.10 2.80 -1.71
N LEU A 189 23.96 2.36 -1.17
CA LEU A 189 23.09 1.37 -1.79
C LEU A 189 22.61 1.84 -3.17
N ARG A 190 22.25 3.13 -3.30
CA ARG A 190 21.83 3.71 -4.58
C ARG A 190 22.99 3.73 -5.59
N ARG A 191 24.21 4.06 -5.15
CA ARG A 191 25.40 4.07 -6.00
C ARG A 191 25.72 2.66 -6.50
N GLU A 192 25.77 1.68 -5.60
CA GLU A 192 26.01 0.27 -5.97
C GLU A 192 25.00 -0.26 -6.99
N VAL A 193 23.71 0.03 -6.79
CA VAL A 193 22.66 -0.37 -7.75
C VAL A 193 22.87 0.35 -9.09
N GLN A 194 23.22 1.63 -9.08
CA GLN A 194 23.41 2.41 -10.30
C GLN A 194 24.66 1.98 -11.09
N ASP A 195 25.75 1.67 -10.40
CA ASP A 195 26.99 1.17 -10.99
C ASP A 195 26.75 -0.22 -11.58
N GLY A 196 26.10 -1.12 -10.84
CA GLY A 196 25.74 -2.46 -11.36
C GLY A 196 24.75 -2.44 -12.53
N ILE A 197 23.98 -1.36 -12.74
CA ILE A 197 23.15 -1.19 -13.95
C ILE A 197 24.02 -0.86 -15.16
N ARG A 198 25.11 -0.09 -14.99
CA ARG A 198 25.99 0.28 -16.11
C ARG A 198 26.62 -0.96 -16.74
N ASP A 199 27.06 -1.91 -15.91
CA ASP A 199 27.73 -3.12 -16.36
C ASP A 199 26.77 -4.15 -16.99
N ARG A 200 25.46 -4.04 -16.70
CA ARG A 200 24.42 -4.93 -17.25
C ARG A 200 23.84 -4.46 -18.57
N LEU A 201 24.19 -3.26 -19.03
CA LEU A 201 23.63 -2.66 -20.24
C LEU A 201 24.66 -2.64 -21.35
N THR A 202 24.28 -3.16 -22.51
CA THR A 202 25.13 -3.18 -23.70
C THR A 202 25.17 -1.78 -24.31
N ARG A 203 26.34 -1.14 -24.26
CA ARG A 203 26.58 0.18 -24.88
C ARG A 203 27.55 0.05 -26.05
N VAL A 204 27.11 0.46 -27.22
CA VAL A 204 27.92 0.57 -28.44
C VAL A 204 27.86 2.00 -28.94
N ASP A 205 29.00 2.65 -29.13
CA ASP A 205 29.12 4.05 -29.55
C ASP A 205 28.27 5.03 -28.72
N GLY A 206 28.29 4.84 -27.39
CA GLY A 206 27.49 5.65 -26.47
C GLY A 206 25.98 5.41 -26.52
N THR A 207 25.51 4.44 -27.31
CA THR A 207 24.10 4.08 -27.50
C THR A 207 23.79 2.75 -26.81
N CYS A 208 22.74 2.71 -25.99
CA CYS A 208 22.32 1.49 -25.27
C CYS A 208 21.34 0.67 -26.09
N ILE A 209 21.70 -0.58 -26.40
CA ILE A 209 20.93 -1.47 -27.28
C ILE A 209 19.57 -1.80 -26.66
N GLU A 210 19.55 -2.21 -25.40
CA GLU A 210 18.32 -2.61 -24.70
C GLU A 210 17.33 -1.46 -24.56
N TRP A 211 17.82 -0.21 -24.48
CA TRP A 211 16.95 0.96 -24.42
C TRP A 211 16.35 1.31 -25.79
N LEU A 212 17.03 1.02 -26.90
CA LEU A 212 16.42 1.17 -28.22
C LEU A 212 15.40 0.06 -28.47
N GLU A 213 15.73 -1.18 -28.14
CA GLU A 213 14.88 -2.37 -28.36
C GLU A 213 13.62 -2.36 -27.49
N LYS A 214 13.74 -2.05 -26.20
CA LYS A 214 12.61 -2.09 -25.23
C LYS A 214 12.09 -0.70 -24.91
N ARG A 215 12.18 0.22 -25.87
CA ARG A 215 11.84 1.63 -25.63
C ARG A 215 10.35 1.79 -25.32
N LYS A 216 10.04 2.30 -24.12
CA LYS A 216 8.67 2.67 -23.74
C LYS A 216 8.21 3.94 -24.45
N TYR A 217 6.90 4.03 -24.71
CA TYR A 217 6.27 5.27 -25.17
C TYR A 217 6.51 6.41 -24.15
N ARG A 218 6.81 7.61 -24.66
CA ARG A 218 7.02 8.82 -23.85
C ARG A 218 6.37 10.03 -24.50
N CYS A 219 5.69 10.83 -23.67
CA CYS A 219 5.10 12.13 -24.00
C CYS A 219 5.80 13.23 -23.18
N ASP A 220 7.05 13.50 -23.52
CA ASP A 220 7.94 14.42 -22.78
C ASP A 220 7.84 15.88 -23.25
N ASN A 221 6.88 16.20 -24.12
CA ASN A 221 6.72 17.53 -24.68
C ASN A 221 5.24 17.86 -24.93
N THR A 222 4.98 19.14 -25.24
CA THR A 222 3.65 19.71 -25.40
C THR A 222 2.88 19.23 -26.64
N SER A 223 3.54 18.56 -27.60
CA SER A 223 2.83 17.94 -28.74
C SER A 223 2.23 16.58 -28.38
N GLY A 224 2.72 15.95 -27.31
CA GLY A 224 2.32 14.60 -26.91
C GLY A 224 3.15 13.48 -27.54
N PHE A 225 4.01 13.76 -28.53
CA PHE A 225 4.86 12.73 -29.15
C PHE A 225 6.34 13.09 -29.10
N ARG A 226 7.18 12.17 -28.59
CA ARG A 226 8.64 12.37 -28.43
C ARG A 226 9.31 12.89 -29.72
N GLY A 227 10.16 13.89 -29.58
CA GLY A 227 10.91 14.46 -30.70
C GLY A 227 10.09 15.19 -31.76
N VAL A 228 8.77 15.30 -31.58
CA VAL A 228 7.86 16.13 -32.36
C VAL A 228 7.50 17.33 -31.51
N ASN A 229 7.84 18.54 -31.93
CA ASN A 229 7.64 19.75 -31.14
C ASN A 229 6.79 20.74 -31.92
N ARG A 230 5.72 21.27 -31.31
CA ARG A 230 4.92 22.34 -31.91
C ARG A 230 5.74 23.64 -32.01
N THR A 231 5.65 24.32 -33.15
CA THR A 231 6.35 25.59 -33.38
C THR A 231 5.42 26.79 -33.18
N ALA A 232 5.97 27.95 -32.79
CA ALA A 232 5.19 29.18 -32.58
C ALA A 232 4.48 29.68 -33.85
N ARG A 233 5.04 29.41 -35.03
CA ARG A 233 4.49 29.81 -36.34
C ARG A 233 3.52 28.77 -36.93
N GLY A 234 2.98 27.86 -36.10
CA GLY A 234 2.14 26.74 -36.55
C GLY A 234 2.92 25.55 -37.13
N GLY A 235 2.40 24.33 -37.00
CA GLY A 235 3.07 23.10 -37.45
C GLY A 235 4.12 22.55 -36.49
N TYR A 236 4.82 21.51 -36.92
CA TYR A 236 5.59 20.59 -36.06
C TYR A 236 7.02 20.42 -36.56
N ARG A 237 7.99 20.60 -35.66
CA ARG A 237 9.41 20.36 -35.90
C ARG A 237 9.79 18.98 -35.39
N VAL A 238 10.43 18.18 -36.23
CA VAL A 238 10.81 16.80 -35.89
C VAL A 238 12.32 16.66 -35.85
N ASN A 239 12.83 16.05 -34.79
CA ASN A 239 14.24 15.71 -34.64
C ASN A 239 14.35 14.26 -34.19
N ILE A 240 15.51 13.62 -34.41
CA ILE A 240 15.88 12.32 -33.83
C ILE A 240 17.29 12.39 -33.23
N GLY A 241 17.51 11.68 -32.13
CA GLY A 241 18.82 11.62 -31.47
C GLY A 241 19.47 10.25 -31.67
N PHE A 242 20.75 10.22 -32.01
CA PHE A 242 21.53 8.98 -32.17
C PHE A 242 23.02 9.27 -31.91
N LYS A 243 23.74 8.35 -31.23
CA LYS A 243 25.15 8.53 -30.80
C LYS A 243 25.46 9.91 -30.18
N GLY A 244 24.55 10.41 -29.34
CA GLY A 244 24.67 11.74 -28.69
C GLY A 244 24.46 12.95 -29.60
N ARG A 245 24.24 12.76 -30.91
CA ARG A 245 23.97 13.82 -31.90
C ARG A 245 22.46 13.96 -32.15
N ARG A 246 22.01 15.16 -32.50
CA ARG A 246 20.61 15.46 -32.87
C ARG A 246 20.54 15.72 -34.38
N PHE A 247 19.66 14.98 -35.05
CA PHE A 247 19.39 15.10 -36.48
C PHE A 247 18.02 15.74 -36.69
N TYR A 248 17.99 16.83 -37.46
CA TYR A 248 16.76 17.51 -37.83
C TYR A 248 16.14 16.85 -39.07
N LEU A 249 14.92 16.32 -38.92
CA LEU A 249 14.19 15.57 -39.95
C LEU A 249 13.37 16.48 -40.85
N GLY A 250 12.77 17.55 -40.29
CA GLY A 250 11.97 18.46 -41.07
C GLY A 250 10.92 19.20 -40.26
N ARG A 251 10.17 20.07 -40.94
CA ARG A 251 8.99 20.76 -40.40
C ARG A 251 7.78 20.32 -41.21
N TYR A 252 6.76 19.87 -40.49
CA TYR A 252 5.52 19.32 -41.04
C TYR A 252 4.35 20.20 -40.66
N LYS A 253 3.31 20.21 -41.49
CA LYS A 253 2.11 21.03 -41.24
C LYS A 253 1.20 20.36 -40.23
N THR A 254 0.99 19.06 -40.40
CA THR A 254 0.09 18.26 -39.56
C THR A 254 0.87 17.50 -38.48
N PHE A 255 0.17 17.09 -37.42
CA PHE A 255 0.78 16.30 -36.36
C PHE A 255 1.09 14.89 -36.85
N ASP A 256 0.19 14.30 -37.63
CA ASP A 256 0.31 12.91 -38.09
C ASP A 256 1.50 12.74 -39.05
N GLU A 257 1.72 13.67 -39.98
CA GLU A 257 2.91 13.67 -40.84
C GLU A 257 4.21 13.75 -40.00
N ALA A 258 4.19 14.57 -38.95
CA ALA A 258 5.36 14.76 -38.08
C ALA A 258 5.67 13.50 -37.26
N VAL A 259 4.61 12.83 -36.77
CA VAL A 259 4.72 11.55 -36.05
C VAL A 259 5.19 10.45 -36.98
N GLN A 260 4.65 10.38 -38.19
CA GLN A 260 5.03 9.38 -39.18
C GLN A 260 6.51 9.51 -39.56
N ALA A 261 6.97 10.72 -39.88
CA ALA A 261 8.38 10.97 -40.17
C ALA A 261 9.30 10.63 -38.97
N ARG A 262 8.81 10.82 -37.74
CA ARG A 262 9.55 10.43 -36.54
C ARG A 262 9.63 8.91 -36.39
N LEU A 263 8.56 8.17 -36.69
CA LEU A 263 8.52 6.71 -36.62
C LEU A 263 9.40 6.07 -37.70
N GLU A 264 9.35 6.57 -38.93
CA GLU A 264 10.21 6.10 -40.03
C GLU A 264 11.70 6.29 -39.71
N ALA A 265 12.06 7.44 -39.14
CA ALA A 265 13.43 7.69 -38.70
C ALA A 265 13.83 6.79 -37.51
N GLU A 266 12.90 6.45 -36.61
CA GLU A 266 13.17 5.51 -35.51
C GLU A 266 13.40 4.09 -36.03
N GLU A 267 12.61 3.62 -37.00
CA GLU A 267 12.80 2.31 -37.62
C GLU A 267 14.15 2.24 -38.35
N MET A 268 14.42 3.22 -39.21
CA MET A 268 15.64 3.27 -40.00
C MET A 268 16.91 3.38 -39.12
N ILE A 269 16.91 4.28 -38.14
CA ILE A 269 18.12 4.58 -37.36
C ILE A 269 18.21 3.71 -36.11
N HIS A 270 17.16 3.69 -35.26
CA HIS A 270 17.21 2.94 -34.00
C HIS A 270 16.99 1.45 -34.25
N GLY A 271 15.97 1.08 -35.03
CA GLY A 271 15.70 -0.31 -35.42
C GLY A 271 16.84 -0.91 -36.25
N GLY A 272 17.29 -0.18 -37.28
CA GLY A 272 18.45 -0.55 -38.10
C GLY A 272 19.71 -0.81 -37.26
N PHE A 273 20.06 0.10 -36.34
CA PHE A 273 21.24 -0.06 -35.49
C PHE A 273 21.16 -1.30 -34.58
N VAL A 274 20.01 -1.53 -33.95
CA VAL A 274 19.80 -2.73 -33.12
C VAL A 274 19.95 -4.00 -33.96
N LYS A 275 19.36 -4.03 -35.16
CA LYS A 275 19.46 -5.19 -36.06
C LYS A 275 20.91 -5.44 -36.50
N SER A 276 21.62 -4.42 -36.95
CA SER A 276 23.04 -4.53 -37.33
C SER A 276 23.90 -5.00 -36.16
N TYR A 277 23.67 -4.48 -34.95
CA TYR A 277 24.36 -4.93 -33.75
C TYR A 277 24.10 -6.41 -33.44
N ARG A 278 22.85 -6.88 -33.50
CA ARG A 278 22.52 -8.28 -33.23
C ARG A 278 23.21 -9.22 -34.21
N GLN A 279 23.19 -8.89 -35.50
CA GLN A 279 23.87 -9.67 -36.55
C GLN A 279 25.39 -9.70 -36.36
N TRP A 280 25.98 -8.54 -36.05
CA TRP A 280 27.41 -8.45 -35.75
C TRP A 280 27.79 -9.25 -34.50
N ASN A 281 27.03 -9.09 -33.42
CA ASN A 281 27.31 -9.72 -32.13
C ASN A 281 27.17 -11.26 -32.19
N GLU A 282 26.25 -11.79 -32.99
CA GLU A 282 26.13 -13.24 -33.23
C GLU A 282 27.41 -13.81 -33.85
N LYS A 283 27.97 -13.14 -34.87
CA LYS A 283 29.24 -13.53 -35.48
C LYS A 283 30.42 -13.31 -34.53
N ALA A 284 30.46 -12.18 -33.83
CA ALA A 284 31.53 -11.86 -32.89
C ALA A 284 31.59 -12.82 -31.70
N GLN A 285 30.46 -13.41 -31.29
CA GLN A 285 30.44 -14.45 -30.26
C GLN A 285 30.96 -15.80 -30.77
N ALA A 286 30.86 -16.07 -32.07
CA ALA A 286 31.39 -17.28 -32.69
C ALA A 286 32.89 -17.16 -33.03
N ASP A 287 33.35 -15.96 -33.40
CA ASP A 287 34.73 -15.69 -33.80
C ASP A 287 35.17 -14.29 -33.32
N ALA A 288 36.06 -14.26 -32.32
CA ALA A 288 36.57 -13.03 -31.73
C ALA A 288 37.62 -12.34 -32.61
N GLU A 289 38.42 -13.09 -33.37
CA GLU A 289 39.43 -12.51 -34.28
C GLU A 289 38.74 -11.83 -35.48
N TRP A 290 37.66 -12.44 -35.98
CA TRP A 290 36.82 -11.82 -37.01
C TRP A 290 36.23 -10.48 -36.53
N ALA A 291 35.78 -10.41 -35.28
CA ALA A 291 35.18 -9.19 -34.71
C ALA A 291 36.18 -8.04 -34.60
N GLU A 292 37.46 -8.33 -34.31
CA GLU A 292 38.52 -7.32 -34.26
C GLU A 292 38.82 -6.75 -35.64
N GLN A 293 38.75 -7.59 -36.68
CA GLN A 293 38.97 -7.18 -38.07
C GLN A 293 37.75 -6.49 -38.71
N ASN A 294 36.54 -6.75 -38.18
CA ASN A 294 35.28 -6.26 -38.73
C ASN A 294 34.49 -5.52 -37.62
N PRO A 295 34.94 -4.34 -37.19
CA PRO A 295 34.20 -3.58 -36.19
C PRO A 295 32.84 -3.14 -36.75
N LEU A 296 31.81 -3.19 -35.92
CA LEU A 296 30.49 -2.67 -36.28
C LEU A 296 30.58 -1.17 -36.55
N VAL A 297 30.33 -0.75 -37.79
CA VAL A 297 30.18 0.66 -38.14
C VAL A 297 28.72 0.91 -38.49
N PHE A 298 28.13 1.94 -37.87
CA PHE A 298 26.78 2.39 -38.18
C PHE A 298 26.69 3.89 -37.99
N GLU A 299 26.77 4.64 -39.08
CA GLU A 299 26.76 6.10 -39.11
C GLU A 299 25.51 6.63 -39.78
N VAL A 300 25.04 7.79 -39.31
CA VAL A 300 23.90 8.50 -39.89
C VAL A 300 24.42 9.77 -40.54
N VAL A 301 24.29 9.84 -41.86
CA VAL A 301 24.72 10.98 -42.68
C VAL A 301 23.48 11.76 -43.12
N LYS A 302 23.58 13.08 -43.12
CA LYS A 302 22.54 13.96 -43.65
C LYS A 302 22.97 14.46 -45.03
N GLU A 303 22.24 14.06 -46.06
CA GLU A 303 22.43 14.50 -47.43
C GLU A 303 21.27 15.41 -47.86
N LYS A 304 21.31 15.89 -49.11
CA LYS A 304 20.27 16.80 -49.65
C LYS A 304 18.89 16.14 -49.68
N ASP A 305 18.84 14.83 -49.86
CA ASP A 305 17.61 14.06 -50.03
C ASP A 305 17.08 13.46 -48.72
N GLY A 306 17.82 13.54 -47.62
CA GLY A 306 17.37 13.04 -46.33
C GLY A 306 18.49 12.57 -45.40
N LEU A 307 18.11 11.77 -44.39
CA LEU A 307 19.06 11.02 -43.57
C LEU A 307 19.28 9.64 -44.19
N HIS A 308 20.53 9.23 -44.29
CA HIS A 308 20.93 7.91 -44.77
C HIS A 308 21.80 7.21 -43.72
N VAL A 309 21.64 5.89 -43.65
CA VAL A 309 22.45 5.02 -42.79
C VAL A 309 23.58 4.44 -43.61
N VAL A 310 24.81 4.63 -43.15
CA VAL A 310 26.01 3.96 -43.65
C VAL A 310 26.41 2.93 -42.62
N SER A 311 26.26 1.65 -42.94
CA SER A 311 26.58 0.56 -42.02
C SER A 311 27.45 -0.51 -42.66
N SER A 312 28.44 -1.00 -41.92
CA SER A 312 29.19 -2.22 -42.22
C SER A 312 29.15 -3.17 -41.04
N VAL A 313 28.91 -4.45 -41.33
CA VAL A 313 28.84 -5.56 -40.38
C VAL A 313 29.83 -6.62 -40.78
#